data_AF-A0A0B6XD51-F1
#
_entry.id   AF-A0A0B6XD51-F1
#
_cell.length_a   1.000
_cell.length_b   1.000
_cell.length_c   1.000
_cell.angle_alpha   90.00
_cell.angle_beta   90.00
_cell.angle_gamma   90.00
#
_symmetry.space_group_name_H-M   'P 1'
#
loop_
_entity.id
_entity.type
_entity.pdbx_description
1 polymer ?
#
loop_
_entity_poly.entity_id
_entity_poly.type
_entity_poly.pdbx_seq_one_letter_code
_entity_poly.pdbx_strand_id
1 'polypeptide(L)'
;MASKNYLEKPKFIHNLWTQNEDDEYYLRFTKGLYEVDSNDARDFITIRGYCTGHNTITDIHEKTGMPKDRIVDIISSLHEIGMLRNEEIVSEENFFDKIIIACEMWAEQIEETHLFNKFLYGDVSYNVLLGFMLENYH
;
A
#
# COMPACT_ATOMS: atom_id res chain seq x y z
N MET A 1 -27.47 2.09 -0.90
CA MET A 1 -26.51 1.43 -1.81
C MET A 1 -26.12 0.11 -1.16
N ALA A 2 -26.10 -1.00 -1.90
CA ALA A 2 -25.62 -2.27 -1.34
C ALA A 2 -24.15 -2.11 -0.96
N SER A 3 -23.79 -2.43 0.28
CA SER A 3 -22.40 -2.46 0.72
C SER A 3 -21.63 -3.44 -0.16
N LYS A 4 -20.58 -2.98 -0.85
CA LYS A 4 -19.74 -3.85 -1.66
C LYS A 4 -19.01 -4.81 -0.73
N ASN A 5 -19.14 -6.12 -0.98
CA ASN A 5 -18.39 -7.12 -0.26
C ASN A 5 -16.94 -7.16 -0.76
N TYR A 6 -16.05 -6.43 -0.08
CA TYR A 6 -14.63 -6.42 -0.41
C TYR A 6 -13.88 -7.67 0.07
N LEU A 7 -14.53 -8.63 0.74
CA LEU A 7 -13.89 -9.94 1.00
C LEU A 7 -13.82 -10.80 -0.27
N GLU A 8 -14.80 -10.69 -1.15
CA GLU A 8 -14.84 -11.44 -2.41
C GLU A 8 -14.09 -10.74 -3.55
N LYS A 9 -14.15 -9.40 -3.55
CA LYS A 9 -13.48 -8.52 -4.52
C LYS A 9 -12.63 -7.52 -3.76
N PRO A 10 -11.43 -7.89 -3.30
CA PRO A 10 -10.62 -7.07 -2.40
C PRO A 10 -10.28 -5.71 -2.99
N LYS A 11 -10.44 -4.69 -2.15
CA LYS A 11 -9.97 -3.34 -2.39
C LYS A 11 -9.33 -2.80 -1.12
N PHE A 12 -8.03 -2.54 -1.16
CA PHE A 12 -7.33 -1.97 -0.02
C PHE A 12 -7.54 -0.45 0.04
N ILE A 13 -7.54 0.09 1.27
CA ILE A 13 -7.35 1.52 1.48
C ILE A 13 -5.90 1.90 1.16
N HIS A 14 -5.62 3.21 1.11
CA HIS A 14 -4.25 3.68 0.93
C HIS A 14 -3.34 3.08 1.99
N ASN A 15 -2.22 2.50 1.54
CA ASN A 15 -1.25 1.80 2.36
C ASN A 15 0.15 2.08 1.81
N LEU A 16 1.10 2.20 2.72
CA LEU A 16 2.52 2.35 2.46
C LEU A 16 3.23 1.09 2.97
N TRP A 17 4.17 0.59 2.17
CA TRP A 17 5.00 -0.56 2.51
C TRP A 17 6.44 -0.12 2.49
N THR A 18 7.13 -0.41 3.58
CA THR A 18 8.49 0.04 3.81
C THR A 18 9.32 -1.16 4.25
N GLN A 19 10.59 -1.15 3.89
CA GLN A 19 11.58 -2.14 4.32
C GLN A 19 12.73 -1.36 4.93
N ASN A 20 13.14 -1.71 6.14
CA ASN A 20 14.28 -1.07 6.79
C ASN A 20 15.60 -1.77 6.40
N GLU A 21 16.72 -1.26 6.93
CA GLU A 21 18.06 -1.78 6.67
C GLU A 21 18.29 -3.19 7.25
N ASP A 22 17.47 -3.60 8.22
CA ASP A 22 17.52 -4.90 8.90
C ASP A 22 16.62 -5.97 8.24
N ASP A 23 16.12 -5.71 7.02
CA ASP A 23 15.19 -6.57 6.27
C ASP A 23 13.83 -6.81 6.95
N GLU A 24 13.42 -5.93 7.85
CA GLU A 24 12.07 -5.94 8.44
C GLU A 24 11.08 -5.19 7.54
N TYR A 25 9.86 -5.72 7.42
CA TYR A 25 8.82 -5.16 6.57
C TYR A 25 7.73 -4.50 7.41
N TYR A 26 7.35 -3.29 7.02
CA TYR A 26 6.30 -2.55 7.71
C TYR A 26 5.15 -2.19 6.76
N LEU A 27 3.93 -2.38 7.25
CA LEU A 27 2.69 -1.95 6.62
C LEU A 27 2.13 -0.77 7.40
N ARG A 28 2.05 0.40 6.76
CA ARG A 28 1.37 1.58 7.30
C ARG A 28 0.09 1.87 6.55
N PHE A 29 -0.97 2.17 7.28
CA PHE A 29 -2.22 2.70 6.73
C PHE A 29 -2.93 3.57 7.77
N THR A 30 -4.10 4.10 7.43
CA THR A 30 -4.78 5.10 8.26
C THR A 30 -5.16 4.65 9.68
N LYS A 31 -5.11 3.35 9.99
CA LYS A 31 -5.36 2.83 11.34
C LYS A 31 -4.10 2.42 12.11
N GLY A 32 -2.90 2.51 11.53
CA GLY A 32 -1.67 2.21 12.24
C GLY A 32 -0.50 1.73 11.37
N LEU A 33 0.58 1.38 12.08
CA LEU A 33 1.81 0.79 11.55
C LEU A 33 1.95 -0.62 12.12
N TYR A 34 2.24 -1.59 11.27
CA TYR A 34 2.36 -3.01 11.62
C TYR A 34 3.65 -3.56 11.04
N GLU A 35 4.44 -4.24 11.87
CA GLU A 35 5.53 -5.08 11.41
C GLU A 35 4.96 -6.39 10.84
N VAL A 36 5.49 -6.85 9.71
CA VAL A 36 4.98 -8.00 8.96
C VAL A 36 6.12 -8.95 8.63
N ASP A 37 5.87 -10.26 8.74
CA ASP A 37 6.84 -11.27 8.33
C ASP A 37 7.20 -11.12 6.84
N SER A 38 8.47 -11.39 6.51
CA SER A 38 8.99 -11.26 5.16
C SER A 38 8.24 -12.08 4.11
N ASN A 39 7.71 -13.27 4.45
CA ASN A 39 6.95 -14.08 3.50
C ASN A 39 5.55 -13.52 3.30
N ASP A 40 4.89 -13.09 4.38
CA ASP A 40 3.58 -12.43 4.33
C ASP A 40 3.65 -11.12 3.53
N ALA A 41 4.72 -10.34 3.70
CA ALA A 41 4.97 -9.12 2.96
C ALA A 41 5.13 -9.38 1.45
N ARG A 42 5.91 -10.40 1.07
CA ARG A 42 6.09 -10.79 -0.35
C ARG A 42 4.80 -11.29 -0.99
N ASP A 43 4.04 -12.09 -0.26
CA ASP A 43 2.74 -12.57 -0.71
C ASP A 43 1.78 -11.39 -0.92
N PHE A 44 1.72 -10.48 0.04
CA PHE A 44 0.91 -9.27 -0.09
C PHE A 44 1.30 -8.45 -1.33
N ILE A 45 2.59 -8.15 -1.51
CA ILE A 45 3.10 -7.35 -2.63
C ILE A 45 2.69 -7.98 -3.97
N THR A 46 2.72 -9.32 -4.04
CA THR A 46 2.34 -10.08 -5.23
C THR A 46 0.88 -9.88 -5.63
N ILE A 47 -0.04 -9.85 -4.65
CA ILE A 47 -1.48 -9.72 -4.92
C ILE A 47 -1.99 -8.26 -4.89
N ARG A 48 -1.23 -7.34 -4.28
CA ARG A 48 -1.62 -5.95 -4.01
C ARG A 48 -2.16 -5.24 -5.26
N GLY A 49 -1.43 -5.34 -6.37
CA GLY A 49 -1.79 -4.68 -7.63
C GLY A 49 -3.12 -5.14 -8.23
N TYR A 50 -3.62 -6.30 -7.82
CA TYR A 50 -4.88 -6.87 -8.30
C TYR A 50 -6.04 -6.64 -7.32
N CYS A 51 -5.78 -6.16 -6.11
CA CYS A 51 -6.79 -5.86 -5.10
C CYS A 51 -7.41 -4.47 -5.30
N THR A 52 -8.07 -4.29 -6.45
CA THR A 52 -8.64 -3.00 -6.90
C THR A 52 -10.15 -2.87 -6.70
N GLY A 53 -10.80 -3.94 -6.21
CA GLY A 53 -12.26 -4.08 -6.11
C GLY A 53 -12.93 -4.60 -7.39
N HIS A 54 -12.15 -4.89 -8.43
CA HIS A 54 -12.66 -5.41 -9.71
C HIS A 54 -12.37 -6.90 -9.90
N ASN A 55 -11.25 -7.38 -9.37
CA ASN A 55 -10.85 -8.77 -9.46
C ASN A 55 -11.44 -9.56 -8.26
N THR A 56 -11.95 -10.74 -8.54
CA THR A 56 -12.31 -11.75 -7.53
C THR A 56 -11.07 -12.47 -7.02
N ILE A 57 -11.21 -13.23 -5.92
CA ILE A 57 -10.16 -14.16 -5.46
C ILE A 57 -9.70 -15.11 -6.58
N THR A 58 -10.64 -15.60 -7.39
CA THR A 58 -10.30 -16.49 -8.52
C THR A 58 -9.47 -15.76 -9.57
N ASP A 59 -9.83 -14.53 -9.93
CA ASP A 59 -9.08 -13.74 -10.90
C ASP A 59 -7.66 -13.42 -10.40
N ILE A 60 -7.50 -13.14 -9.11
CA ILE A 60 -6.20 -12.87 -8.49
C ILE A 60 -5.33 -14.12 -8.51
N HIS A 61 -5.90 -15.28 -8.16
CA HIS A 61 -5.23 -16.57 -8.26
C HIS A 61 -4.72 -16.83 -9.69
N GLU A 62 -5.58 -16.65 -10.69
CA GLU A 62 -5.21 -16.87 -12.10
C GLU A 62 -4.09 -15.93 -12.57
N LYS A 63 -4.06 -14.69 -12.07
CA LYS A 63 -3.05 -13.68 -12.45
C LYS A 63 -1.71 -13.85 -11.76
N THR A 64 -1.71 -14.35 -10.52
CA THR A 64 -0.52 -14.40 -9.65
C THR A 64 0.04 -15.81 -9.46
N GLY A 65 -0.77 -16.84 -9.72
CA GLY A 65 -0.46 -18.23 -9.38
C GLY A 65 -0.57 -18.55 -7.88
N MET A 66 -0.87 -17.57 -7.03
CA MET A 66 -0.97 -17.77 -5.57
C MET A 66 -2.20 -18.63 -5.22
N PRO A 67 -2.09 -19.63 -4.32
CA PRO A 67 -3.22 -20.45 -3.92
C PRO A 67 -4.40 -19.62 -3.39
N LYS A 68 -5.64 -19.99 -3.77
CA LYS A 68 -6.86 -19.26 -3.35
C LYS A 68 -6.98 -19.16 -1.84
N ASP A 69 -6.73 -20.25 -1.13
CA ASP A 69 -6.83 -20.29 0.34
C ASP A 69 -5.88 -19.29 0.97
N ARG A 70 -4.64 -19.20 0.46
CA ARG A 70 -3.66 -18.21 0.92
C ARG A 70 -4.11 -16.78 0.67
N ILE A 71 -4.69 -16.49 -0.51
CA ILE A 71 -5.25 -15.17 -0.82
C ILE A 71 -6.37 -14.82 0.17
N VAL A 72 -7.25 -15.77 0.46
CA VAL A 72 -8.35 -15.60 1.43
C VAL A 72 -7.83 -15.31 2.83
N ASP A 73 -6.80 -16.05 3.28
CA ASP A 73 -6.18 -15.85 4.59
C ASP A 73 -5.60 -14.43 4.72
N ILE A 74 -4.86 -13.97 3.71
CA ILE A 74 -4.29 -12.62 3.69
C ILE A 74 -5.40 -11.58 3.74
N ILE A 75 -6.42 -11.69 2.88
CA ILE A 75 -7.52 -10.71 2.82
C ILE A 75 -8.31 -10.68 4.12
N SER A 76 -8.55 -11.84 4.73
CA SER A 76 -9.29 -11.94 6.00
C SER A 76 -8.51 -11.27 7.13
N SER A 77 -7.21 -11.57 7.25
CA SER A 77 -6.32 -10.95 8.24
C SER A 77 -6.27 -9.43 8.11
N LEU A 78 -6.19 -8.93 6.87
CA LEU A 78 -6.18 -7.50 6.57
C LEU A 78 -7.55 -6.84 6.77
N HIS A 79 -8.64 -7.60 6.63
CA HIS A 79 -9.98 -7.13 6.91
C HIS A 79 -10.19 -6.88 8.41
N GLU A 80 -9.70 -7.79 9.25
CA GLU A 80 -9.79 -7.68 10.71
C GLU A 80 -9.15 -6.40 11.25
N ILE A 81 -8.00 -6.01 10.69
CA ILE A 81 -7.33 -4.75 11.05
C ILE A 81 -7.89 -3.53 10.30
N GLY A 82 -8.90 -3.72 9.44
CA GLY A 82 -9.62 -2.66 8.74
C GLY A 82 -8.87 -2.04 7.55
N MET A 83 -8.02 -2.81 6.88
CA MET A 83 -7.29 -2.38 5.68
C MET A 83 -8.14 -2.49 4.40
N LEU A 84 -9.24 -3.24 4.44
CA LEU A 84 -10.18 -3.25 3.32
C LEU A 84 -11.01 -1.95 3.31
N ARG A 85 -11.27 -1.44 2.11
CA ARG A 85 -12.11 -0.26 1.92
C ARG A 85 -13.49 -0.52 2.53
N ASN A 86 -13.99 0.45 3.29
CA ASN A 86 -15.38 0.51 3.71
C ASN A 86 -16.00 1.75 3.06
N GLU A 87 -17.15 1.61 2.39
CA GLU A 87 -17.89 2.73 1.79
C GLU A 87 -18.85 3.41 2.80
N GLU A 88 -18.75 3.08 4.09
CA GLU A 88 -19.46 3.80 5.15
C GLU A 88 -19.16 5.31 5.12
N ILE A 89 -20.23 6.09 5.25
CA ILE A 89 -20.17 7.56 5.29
C ILE A 89 -19.45 7.95 6.59
N VAL A 90 -18.31 8.62 6.45
CA VAL A 90 -17.54 9.14 7.57
C VAL A 90 -18.34 10.22 8.28
N SER A 91 -18.53 10.10 9.59
CA SER A 91 -19.11 11.17 10.41
C SER A 91 -18.21 12.41 10.39
N GLU A 92 -18.80 13.60 10.40
CA GLU A 92 -18.07 14.88 10.32
C GLU A 92 -16.99 15.03 11.41
N GLU A 93 -17.18 14.40 12.57
CA GLU A 93 -16.25 14.49 13.72
C GLU A 93 -14.82 13.98 13.45
N ASN A 94 -14.60 13.13 12.44
CA ASN A 94 -13.27 12.53 12.18
C ASN A 94 -12.68 12.91 10.82
N PHE A 95 -13.20 13.96 10.16
CA PHE A 95 -12.78 14.33 8.81
C PHE A 95 -11.36 14.91 8.78
N PHE A 96 -11.07 15.87 9.67
CA PHE A 96 -9.77 16.55 9.71
C PHE A 96 -8.63 15.60 10.08
N ASP A 97 -8.83 14.74 11.08
CA ASP A 97 -7.81 13.78 11.51
C ASP A 97 -7.45 12.80 10.40
N LYS A 98 -8.44 12.33 9.62
CA LYS A 98 -8.19 11.46 8.46
C LYS A 98 -7.42 12.16 7.35
N ILE A 99 -7.64 13.47 7.15
CA ILE A 99 -6.86 14.26 6.19
C ILE A 99 -5.42 14.37 6.66
N ILE A 100 -5.19 14.71 7.95
CA ILE A 100 -3.84 14.82 8.51
C ILE A 100 -3.09 13.51 8.34
N ILE A 101 -3.67 12.38 8.73
CA ILE A 101 -3.06 11.05 8.59
C ILE A 101 -2.74 10.75 7.11
N ALA A 102 -3.63 11.10 6.18
CA ALA A 102 -3.37 10.91 4.75
C ALA A 102 -2.22 11.79 4.26
N CYS A 103 -2.13 13.04 4.70
CA CYS A 103 -1.03 13.95 4.39
C CYS A 103 0.30 13.46 4.96
N GLU A 104 0.33 12.93 6.18
CA GLU A 104 1.52 12.33 6.79
C GLU A 104 1.99 11.11 6.01
N MET A 105 1.06 10.20 5.67
CA MET A 105 1.38 9.04 4.83
C MET A 105 1.94 9.45 3.47
N TRP A 106 1.41 10.51 2.87
CA TRP A 106 1.93 11.04 1.61
C TRP A 106 3.30 11.68 1.78
N ALA A 107 3.53 12.42 2.86
CA ALA A 107 4.83 13.01 3.16
C ALA A 107 5.90 11.93 3.33
N GLU A 108 5.60 10.84 4.04
CA GLU A 108 6.48 9.70 4.21
C GLU A 108 6.71 8.95 2.90
N GLN A 109 5.65 8.71 2.12
CA GLN A 109 5.81 8.11 0.80
C GLN A 109 6.71 8.99 -0.07
N ILE A 110 6.56 10.31 -0.02
CA ILE A 110 7.42 11.27 -0.73
C ILE A 110 8.86 11.18 -0.21
N GLU A 111 9.08 11.13 1.10
CA GLU A 111 10.41 10.98 1.70
C GLU A 111 11.10 9.67 1.27
N GLU A 112 10.40 8.54 1.33
CA GLU A 112 10.93 7.23 0.98
C GLU A 112 11.14 7.06 -0.53
N THR A 113 10.23 7.59 -1.34
CA THR A 113 10.34 7.51 -2.81
C THR A 113 11.21 8.62 -3.40
N HIS A 114 11.63 9.61 -2.61
CA HIS A 114 12.35 10.74 -3.16
C HIS A 114 13.73 10.31 -3.64
N LEU A 115 13.84 10.29 -4.97
CA LEU A 115 15.08 10.46 -5.71
C LEU A 115 15.98 11.55 -5.07
N PHE A 116 15.40 12.58 -4.44
CA PHE A 116 16.12 13.59 -3.67
C PHE A 116 16.92 13.05 -2.50
N ASN A 117 16.37 12.12 -1.71
CA ASN A 117 17.14 11.49 -0.63
C ASN A 117 18.27 10.65 -1.22
N LYS A 118 18.00 9.93 -2.32
CA LYS A 118 19.06 9.22 -3.07
C LYS A 118 20.11 10.17 -3.65
N PHE A 119 19.73 11.37 -4.10
CA PHE A 119 20.67 12.41 -4.54
C PHE A 119 21.49 12.96 -3.38
N LEU A 120 20.86 13.18 -2.22
CA LEU A 120 21.50 13.68 -0.99
C LEU A 120 22.51 12.67 -0.43
N TYR A 121 22.18 11.38 -0.42
CA TYR A 121 23.03 10.32 0.10
C TYR A 121 24.03 9.78 -0.94
N GLY A 122 23.89 10.16 -2.21
CA GLY A 122 24.82 9.78 -3.29
C GLY A 122 24.54 8.39 -3.88
N ASP A 123 23.38 7.82 -3.63
CA ASP A 123 23.00 6.45 -4.02
C ASP A 123 22.57 6.31 -5.49
N VAL A 124 22.64 7.40 -6.26
CA VAL A 124 22.25 7.44 -7.68
C VAL A 124 23.29 8.14 -8.53
N SER A 125 23.49 7.62 -9.75
CA SER A 125 24.47 8.18 -10.67
C SER A 125 24.10 9.60 -11.11
N TYR A 126 25.12 10.40 -11.42
CA TYR A 126 24.97 11.76 -11.97
C TYR A 126 24.01 11.82 -13.19
N ASN A 127 23.97 10.77 -14.01
CA ASN A 127 23.09 10.69 -15.17
C ASN A 127 21.59 10.63 -14.79
N VAL A 128 21.26 10.01 -13.66
CA VAL A 128 19.88 9.95 -13.13
C VAL A 128 19.45 11.32 -12.62
N LEU A 129 20.36 12.06 -11.97
CA LEU A 129 20.11 13.45 -11.56
C LEU A 129 19.86 14.36 -12.75
N LEU A 130 20.70 14.24 -13.79
CA LEU A 130 20.53 14.97 -15.05
C LEU A 130 19.17 14.69 -15.70
N GLY A 131 18.78 13.42 -15.81
CA GLY A 131 17.48 13.04 -16.38
C GLY A 131 16.31 13.60 -15.58
N PHE A 132 16.37 13.51 -14.25
CA PHE A 132 15.35 14.09 -13.37
C PHE A 132 15.21 15.61 -13.53
N MET A 133 16.33 16.33 -13.55
CA MET A 133 16.32 17.79 -13.74
C MET A 133 15.77 18.20 -15.11
N LEU A 134 16.03 17.42 -16.16
CA LEU A 134 15.50 17.67 -17.51
C LEU A 134 13.99 17.43 -17.60
N GLU A 135 13.46 16.39 -16.95
CA GLU A 135 12.02 16.10 -16.97
C GLU A 135 11.19 17.09 -16.13
N ASN A 136 11.74 17.60 -15.02
CA ASN A 136 11.05 18.57 -14.16
C ASN A 136 11.17 20.03 -14.61
N TYR A 137 11.92 20.30 -15.69
CA TYR A 137 12.06 21.64 -16.26
C TYR A 137 10.96 21.97 -17.30
N HIS A 138 10.02 21.04 -17.52
CA HIS A 138 8.85 21.20 -18.40
C HIS A 138 7.58 21.54 -17.62
#